data_AF-A0E483-F1
#
_entry.id   AF-A0E483-F1
#
_cell.length_a   1.000
_cell.length_b   1.000
_cell.length_c   1.000
_cell.angle_alpha   90.00
_cell.angle_beta   90.00
_cell.angle_gamma   90.00
#
_symmetry.space_group_name_H-M   'P 1'
#
loop_
_entity.id
_entity.type
_entity.pdbx_description
1 polymer ?
#
loop_
_entity_poly.entity_id
_entity_poly.type
_entity_poly.pdbx_seq_one_letter_code
_entity_poly.pdbx_strand_id
1 'polypeptide(L)'
;MKNHYNTLGLERDAKQEQIKEAYHKLALECHPDKNMNNRTQAIIQFQEISEAYNTLSKQESKKIYDYSLDRKEIIRNVTKKQQEQEMELYNQLSKEFNLTGTYLTKDEQDTINKFMNRMEKQSKRIRKRQ
;
A
#
# COMPACT_ATOMS: atom_id res chain seq x y z
N MET A 1 -1.87 2.80 1.96
CA MET A 1 -0.55 3.15 2.55
C MET A 1 -0.82 4.08 3.72
N LYS A 2 -0.21 3.84 4.88
CA LYS A 2 -0.29 4.76 6.02
C LYS A 2 0.55 5.99 5.68
N ASN A 3 -0.06 7.17 5.69
CA ASN A 3 0.60 8.47 5.55
C ASN A 3 0.61 9.16 6.91
N HIS A 4 1.53 10.09 7.16
CA HIS A 4 1.61 10.82 8.43
C HIS A 4 0.32 11.61 8.75
N TYR A 5 -0.34 12.15 7.72
CA TYR A 5 -1.66 12.77 7.84
C TYR A 5 -2.71 11.76 8.35
N ASN A 6 -2.75 10.55 7.77
CA ASN A 6 -3.66 9.49 8.19
C ASN A 6 -3.35 9.02 9.63
N THR A 7 -2.07 9.00 10.03
CA THR A 7 -1.66 8.67 11.41
C THR A 7 -2.18 9.69 12.42
N LEU A 8 -2.21 10.97 12.06
CA LEU A 8 -2.77 12.04 12.89
C LEU A 8 -4.30 12.20 12.72
N GLY A 9 -4.94 11.46 11.81
CA GLY A 9 -6.36 11.62 11.50
C GLY A 9 -6.70 12.95 10.83
N LEU A 10 -5.76 13.50 10.07
CA LEU A 10 -5.87 14.80 9.40
C LEU A 10 -5.87 14.65 7.88
N GLU A 11 -6.43 15.66 7.21
CA GLU A 11 -6.29 15.83 5.76
C GLU A 11 -4.96 16.49 5.40
N ARG A 12 -4.55 16.38 4.13
CA ARG A 12 -3.26 16.88 3.64
C ARG A 12 -3.15 18.41 3.67
N ASP A 13 -4.29 19.09 3.62
CA ASP A 13 -4.43 20.55 3.70
C ASP A 13 -4.39 21.08 5.15
N ALA A 14 -4.29 20.21 6.15
CA ALA A 14 -4.30 20.59 7.55
C ALA A 14 -3.24 21.65 7.90
N LYS A 15 -3.69 22.66 8.65
CA LYS A 15 -2.87 23.76 9.16
C LYS A 15 -1.96 23.29 10.30
N GLN A 16 -0.92 24.08 10.57
CA GLN A 16 0.05 23.77 11.61
C GLN A 16 -0.57 23.63 13.00
N GLU A 17 -1.58 24.46 13.28
CA GLU A 17 -2.37 24.44 14.52
C GLU A 17 -3.13 23.11 14.67
N GLN A 18 -3.81 22.67 13.62
CA GLN A 18 -4.55 21.41 13.60
C GLN A 18 -3.63 20.19 13.80
N ILE A 19 -2.44 20.22 13.19
CA ILE A 19 -1.40 19.19 13.38
C ILE A 19 -0.96 19.11 14.84
N LYS A 20 -0.77 20.25 15.49
CA LYS A 20 -0.38 20.33 16.90
C LYS A 20 -1.49 19.85 17.84
N GLU A 21 -2.73 20.28 17.59
CA GLU A 21 -3.89 19.85 18.37
C GLU A 21 -4.13 18.34 18.27
N ALA A 22 -4.07 17.78 17.06
CA ALA A 22 -4.21 16.35 16.83
C ALA A 22 -3.12 15.55 17.56
N TYR A 23 -1.87 16.00 17.50
CA TYR A 23 -0.77 15.38 18.24
C TYR A 23 -1.02 15.37 19.75
N HIS A 24 -1.42 16.50 20.34
CA HIS A 24 -1.69 16.56 21.78
C HIS A 24 -2.82 15.63 22.20
N LYS A 25 -3.91 15.59 21.42
CA LYS A 25 -5.05 14.70 21.68
C LYS A 25 -4.62 13.23 21.64
N LEU A 26 -3.96 12.82 20.56
CA LEU A 26 -3.53 11.44 20.36
C LEU A 26 -2.45 11.00 21.36
N ALA A 27 -1.53 11.90 21.74
CA ALA A 27 -0.53 11.63 22.77
C ALA A 27 -1.15 11.33 24.14
N LEU A 28 -2.22 12.02 24.50
CA LEU A 28 -2.96 11.78 25.74
C LEU A 28 -3.77 10.48 25.71
N GLU A 29 -4.29 10.10 24.54
CA GLU A 29 -5.02 8.84 24.32
C GLU A 29 -4.09 7.64 24.33
N CYS A 30 -2.90 7.75 23.73
CA CYS A 30 -1.88 6.70 23.66
C CYS A 30 -0.95 6.65 24.88
N HIS A 31 -1.23 7.39 25.96
CA HIS A 31 -0.34 7.41 27.13
C HIS A 31 -0.29 6.02 27.80
N PRO A 32 0.91 5.47 28.10
CA PRO A 32 1.05 4.10 28.63
C PRO A 32 0.38 3.90 29.99
N ASP A 33 0.19 4.98 30.75
CA ASP A 33 -0.49 4.97 32.05
C ASP A 33 -2.01 4.70 31.92
N LYS A 34 -2.64 5.18 30.84
CA LYS A 34 -4.06 4.90 30.54
C LYS A 34 -4.28 3.56 29.84
N ASN A 35 -3.23 3.02 29.21
CA ASN A 35 -3.26 1.79 28.42
C ASN A 35 -2.43 0.67 29.04
N MET A 36 -2.52 0.48 30.37
CA MET A 36 -1.73 -0.53 31.09
C MET A 36 -1.88 -1.95 30.52
N ASN A 37 -3.08 -2.32 30.04
CA ASN A 37 -3.35 -3.64 29.45
C ASN A 37 -2.77 -3.81 28.04
N ASN A 38 -2.54 -2.72 27.30
CA ASN A 38 -2.07 -2.71 25.91
C ASN A 38 -0.83 -1.84 25.73
N ARG A 39 0.06 -1.84 26.73
CA ARG A 39 1.21 -0.93 26.80
C ARG A 39 2.10 -0.97 25.55
N THR A 40 2.34 -2.16 25.00
CA THR A 40 3.17 -2.33 23.80
C THR A 40 2.56 -1.65 22.58
N GLN A 41 1.25 -1.80 22.37
CA GLN A 41 0.55 -1.15 21.26
C GLN A 41 0.51 0.37 21.43
N ALA A 42 0.28 0.84 22.66
CA ALA A 42 0.30 2.26 22.98
C ALA A 42 1.67 2.91 22.70
N ILE A 43 2.77 2.21 23.01
CA ILE A 43 4.14 2.67 22.69
C ILE A 43 4.34 2.77 21.17
N ILE A 44 3.95 1.74 20.41
CA ILE A 44 4.10 1.74 18.94
C ILE A 44 3.29 2.88 18.33
N GLN A 45 2.03 3.04 18.73
CA GLN A 45 1.17 4.13 18.25
C GLN A 45 1.76 5.50 18.60
N PHE A 46 2.25 5.67 19.84
CA PHE A 46 2.87 6.92 20.26
C PHE A 46 4.12 7.26 19.45
N GLN A 47 4.93 6.25 19.09
CA GLN A 47 6.07 6.42 18.19
C GLN A 47 5.63 6.86 16.80
N GLU A 48 4.63 6.20 16.21
CA GLU A 48 4.07 6.57 14.89
C GLU A 48 3.52 8.01 14.89
N ILE A 49 2.77 8.38 15.93
CA ILE A 49 2.20 9.73 16.11
C ILE A 49 3.31 10.78 16.26
N SER A 50 4.36 10.48 17.04
CA SER A 50 5.49 11.39 17.25
C SER A 50 6.32 11.58 15.98
N GLU A 51 6.55 10.52 15.21
CA GLU A 51 7.23 10.61 13.92
C GLU A 51 6.43 11.43 12.90
N ALA A 52 5.11 11.22 12.85
CA ALA A 52 4.21 11.98 12.00
C ALA A 52 4.23 13.47 12.37
N TYR A 53 4.15 13.80 13.66
CA TYR A 53 4.24 15.18 14.13
C TYR A 53 5.61 15.80 13.85
N ASN A 54 6.72 15.10 14.10
CA ASN A 54 8.06 15.63 13.83
C ASN A 54 8.25 16.02 12.36
N THR A 55 7.71 15.21 11.45
CA THR A 55 7.79 15.47 10.00
C THR A 55 6.84 16.60 9.57
N LEU A 56 5.62 16.63 10.08
CA LEU A 56 4.59 17.61 9.68
C LEU A 56 4.64 18.93 10.46
N SER A 57 5.35 18.98 11.59
CA SER A 57 5.44 20.15 12.47
C SER A 57 6.24 21.31 11.87
N LYS A 58 7.25 20.99 11.05
CA LYS A 58 8.15 21.96 10.42
C LYS A 58 7.75 22.16 8.97
N GLN A 59 7.59 23.41 8.55
CA GLN A 59 7.13 23.73 7.20
C GLN A 59 8.07 23.19 6.10
N GLU A 60 9.39 23.20 6.32
CA GLU A 60 10.37 22.63 5.40
C GLU A 60 10.25 21.11 5.30
N SER A 61 10.20 20.42 6.43
CA SER A 61 10.04 18.96 6.50
C SER A 61 8.70 18.52 5.90
N LYS A 62 7.62 19.26 6.15
CA LYS A 62 6.29 19.05 5.55
C LYS A 62 6.36 19.15 4.03
N LYS A 63 6.99 20.19 3.48
CA LYS A 63 7.16 20.36 2.02
C LYS A 63 7.93 19.19 1.39
N ILE A 64 9.02 18.76 2.00
CA ILE A 64 9.83 17.63 1.50
C ILE A 64 9.00 16.33 1.55
N TYR A 65 8.27 16.13 2.63
CA TYR A 65 7.39 14.97 2.79
C TYR A 65 6.28 14.96 1.73
N ASP A 66 5.60 16.09 1.53
CA ASP A 66 4.55 16.24 0.51
C ASP A 66 5.10 15.96 -0.89
N TYR A 67 6.26 16.51 -1.24
CA TYR A 67 6.92 16.22 -2.51
C TYR A 67 7.26 14.73 -2.67
N SER A 68 7.70 14.07 -1.58
CA SER A 68 7.98 12.64 -1.60
C SER A 68 6.72 11.79 -1.82
N LEU A 69 5.57 12.23 -1.29
CA LEU A 69 4.29 11.57 -1.50
C LEU A 69 3.85 11.71 -2.95
N ASP A 70 3.91 12.91 -3.51
CA ASP A 70 3.56 13.17 -4.92
C ASP A 70 4.44 12.34 -5.86
N ARG A 71 5.76 12.30 -5.59
CA ARG A 71 6.69 11.49 -6.37
C ARG A 71 6.35 10.00 -6.29
N LYS A 72 6.03 9.47 -5.11
CA LYS A 72 5.61 8.06 -4.93
C LYS A 72 4.34 7.76 -5.72
N GLU A 73 3.38 8.69 -5.72
CA GLU A 73 2.13 8.55 -6.47
C GLU A 73 2.36 8.57 -7.98
N ILE A 74 3.17 9.51 -8.48
CA ILE A 74 3.56 9.57 -9.90
C ILE A 74 4.22 8.27 -10.33
N ILE A 75 5.22 7.79 -9.58
CA ILE A 75 5.91 6.53 -9.90
C ILE A 75 4.91 5.37 -9.96
N ARG A 76 4.03 5.26 -8.95
CA ARG A 76 2.99 4.21 -8.92
C ARG A 76 2.11 4.25 -10.18
N ASN A 77 1.67 5.44 -10.57
CA ASN A 77 0.80 5.62 -11.73
C ASN A 77 1.53 5.29 -13.04
N VAL A 78 2.79 5.72 -13.18
CA VAL A 78 3.64 5.39 -14.33
C VAL A 78 3.86 3.88 -14.44
N THR A 79 4.24 3.22 -13.35
CA THR A 79 4.45 1.76 -13.34
C THR A 79 3.18 1.00 -13.68
N LYS A 80 2.03 1.42 -13.15
CA LYS A 80 0.74 0.81 -13.48
C LYS A 80 0.41 0.95 -14.96
N LYS A 81 0.63 2.14 -15.54
CA LYS A 81 0.41 2.38 -16.96
C LYS A 81 1.33 1.54 -17.84
N GLN A 82 2.60 1.39 -17.46
CA GLN A 82 3.54 0.52 -18.18
C GLN A 82 3.09 -0.95 -18.16
N GLN A 83 2.64 -1.45 -17.01
CA GLN A 83 2.10 -2.82 -16.88
C GLN A 83 0.85 -3.02 -17.74
N GLU A 84 -0.05 -2.04 -17.78
CA GLU A 84 -1.24 -2.08 -18.63
C GLU A 84 -0.86 -2.15 -20.11
N GLN A 85 0.07 -1.31 -20.55
CA GLN A 85 0.58 -1.31 -21.94
C GLN A 85 1.28 -2.63 -22.31
N GLU A 86 2.08 -3.19 -21.41
CA GLU A 86 2.76 -4.47 -21.63
C GLU A 86 1.76 -5.63 -21.72
N MET A 87 0.73 -5.63 -20.88
CA MET A 87 -0.36 -6.60 -20.94
C MET A 87 -1.21 -6.44 -22.21
N GLU A 88 -1.48 -5.22 -22.65
CA GLU A 88 -2.15 -4.95 -23.93
C GLU A 88 -1.34 -5.51 -25.11
N LEU A 89 -0.03 -5.25 -25.13
CA LEU A 89 0.87 -5.77 -26.14
C LEU A 89 0.88 -7.31 -26.14
N TYR A 90 0.98 -7.93 -24.97
CA TYR A 90 0.93 -9.39 -24.84
C TYR A 90 -0.40 -9.95 -25.38
N ASN A 91 -1.53 -9.35 -25.01
CA ASN A 91 -2.85 -9.77 -25.48
C ASN A 91 -2.99 -9.60 -27.00
N GLN A 92 -2.42 -8.54 -27.57
CA GLN A 92 -2.42 -8.31 -29.01
C GLN A 92 -1.56 -9.35 -29.74
N LEU A 93 -0.31 -9.56 -29.31
CA LEU A 93 0.58 -10.57 -29.88
C LEU A 93 -0.02 -11.98 -29.76
N SER A 94 -0.66 -12.29 -28.65
CA SER A 94 -1.34 -13.57 -28.44
C SER A 94 -2.46 -13.80 -29.48
N LYS A 95 -3.23 -12.76 -29.80
CA LYS A 95 -4.26 -12.79 -30.85
C LYS A 95 -3.66 -12.90 -32.25
N GLU A 96 -2.61 -12.15 -32.55
CA GLU A 96 -1.99 -12.12 -33.89
C GLU A 96 -1.27 -13.44 -34.23
N PHE A 97 -0.62 -14.06 -33.25
CA PHE A 97 0.14 -15.29 -33.47
C PHE A 97 -0.63 -16.59 -33.18
N ASN A 98 -1.93 -16.53 -32.83
CA ASN A 98 -2.70 -17.71 -32.36
C ASN A 98 -1.92 -18.52 -31.30
N LEU A 99 -1.10 -17.86 -30.46
CA LEU A 99 -0.20 -18.51 -29.50
C LEU A 99 -0.96 -19.28 -28.40
N THR A 100 -2.27 -19.11 -28.31
CA THR A 100 -3.16 -19.91 -27.48
C THR A 100 -3.51 -21.28 -28.08
N GLY A 101 -3.03 -21.63 -29.28
CA GLY A 101 -3.55 -22.80 -30.00
C GLY A 101 -2.58 -23.72 -30.77
N THR A 102 -1.33 -23.34 -31.06
CA THR A 102 -0.54 -24.10 -32.06
C THR A 102 0.89 -24.50 -31.67
N TYR A 103 1.37 -24.19 -30.46
CA TYR A 103 2.69 -24.64 -29.98
C TYR A 103 2.65 -25.60 -28.80
N LEU A 104 1.46 -25.84 -28.25
CA LEU A 104 1.21 -26.79 -27.18
C LEU A 104 0.13 -27.74 -27.67
N THR A 105 0.40 -29.03 -27.57
CA THR A 105 -0.60 -30.07 -27.78
C THR A 105 -1.75 -29.90 -26.79
N LYS A 106 -2.93 -30.45 -27.11
CA LYS A 106 -4.09 -30.44 -26.21
C LYS A 106 -3.72 -30.96 -24.80
N ASP A 107 -2.86 -31.96 -24.71
CA ASP A 107 -2.42 -32.53 -23.44
C ASP A 107 -1.56 -31.56 -22.62
N GLU A 108 -0.70 -30.78 -23.28
CA GLU A 108 0.11 -29.76 -22.62
C GLU A 108 -0.73 -28.56 -22.16
N GLN A 109 -1.72 -28.14 -22.96
CA GLN A 109 -2.72 -27.15 -22.55
C GLN A 109 -3.52 -27.62 -21.34
N ASP A 110 -3.96 -28.88 -21.34
CA ASP A 110 -4.71 -29.48 -20.23
C ASP A 110 -3.86 -29.57 -18.96
N THR A 111 -2.57 -29.84 -19.11
CA THR A 111 -1.60 -29.90 -18.00
C THR A 111 -1.36 -28.52 -17.40
N ILE A 112 -1.19 -27.50 -18.22
CA ILE A 112 -1.05 -26.10 -17.79
C ILE A 112 -2.35 -25.64 -17.10
N ASN A 113 -3.52 -25.92 -17.66
CA ASN A 113 -4.80 -25.56 -17.06
C ASN A 113 -5.03 -26.26 -15.70
N LYS A 114 -4.65 -27.54 -15.59
CA LYS A 114 -4.68 -28.27 -14.31
C LYS A 114 -3.71 -27.66 -13.29
N PHE A 115 -2.52 -27.23 -13.72
CA PHE A 115 -1.54 -26.59 -12.86
C PHE A 115 -2.02 -25.22 -12.35
N MET A 116 -2.51 -24.36 -13.24
CA MET A 116 -3.02 -23.03 -12.88
C MET A 116 -4.20 -23.10 -11.90
N ASN A 117 -5.13 -24.03 -12.12
CA ASN A 117 -6.24 -24.27 -11.20
C ASN A 117 -5.80 -24.78 -9.81
N ARG A 118 -4.72 -25.57 -9.74
CA ARG A 118 -4.14 -26.02 -8.46
C ARG A 118 -3.47 -24.88 -7.73
N MET A 119 -2.71 -24.04 -8.43
CA MET A 119 -2.05 -22.86 -7.88
C MET A 119 -3.07 -21.85 -7.33
N GLU A 120 -4.16 -21.61 -8.06
CA GLU A 120 -5.21 -20.70 -7.61
C GLU A 120 -5.93 -21.23 -6.35
N LYS A 121 -6.18 -22.55 -6.29
CA LYS A 121 -6.73 -23.21 -5.09
C LYS A 121 -5.76 -23.12 -3.89
N GLN A 122 -4.46 -23.25 -4.11
CA GLN A 122 -3.45 -23.06 -3.05
C GLN A 122 -3.41 -21.60 -2.58
N SER A 123 -3.42 -20.62 -3.49
CA SER A 123 -3.47 -19.19 -3.15
C SER A 123 -4.71 -18.84 -2.32
N LYS A 124 -5.89 -19.36 -2.69
CA LYS A 124 -7.14 -19.18 -1.93
C LYS A 124 -7.09 -19.83 -0.54
N ARG A 125 -6.39 -20.95 -0.38
CA ARG A 125 -6.17 -21.60 0.93
C ARG A 125 -5.22 -20.82 1.82
N ILE A 126 -4.18 -20.21 1.25
CA ILE A 126 -3.21 -19.37 1.99
C ILE A 126 -3.88 -18.08 2.48
N ARG A 127 -4.71 -17.44 1.64
CA ARG A 127 -5.47 -16.23 2.02
C ARG A 127 -6.57 -16.45 3.07
N LYS A 128 -7.05 -17.69 3.25
CA LYS A 128 -8.04 -18.04 4.31
C LYS A 128 -7.40 -18.41 5.65
N ARG A 129 -6.06 -18.49 5.72
CA ARG A 129 -5.30 -18.83 6.93
C ARG A 129 -4.56 -17.65 7.57
N GLN A 130 -4.63 -16.47 6.94
CA GLN A 130 -4.24 -15.18 7.53
C GLN A 130 -5.51 -14.44 7.95
#